data_AF-K0SYZ9-F1
#
_entry.id   AF-K0SYZ9-F1
#
_cell.length_a   1.000
_cell.length_b   1.000
_cell.length_c   1.000
_cell.angle_alpha   90.00
_cell.angle_beta   90.00
_cell.angle_gamma   90.00
#
_symmetry.space_group_name_H-M   'P 1'
#
loop_
_entity.id
_entity.type
_entity.pdbx_description
1 polymer ?
#
loop_
_entity_poly.entity_id
_entity_poly.type
_entity_poly.pdbx_seq_one_letter_code
_entity_poly.pdbx_strand_id
1 'polypeptide(L)'
;MDIYGIALLPMVELLREAEPDLLQPWYADDGSGYGKLVRQRNVYKRLEQIGPDFGYFPAGAKCWLTVPKQMEEEVKQYLADNGLPWQVTQGKR
;
A
#
# COMPACT_ATOMS: atom_id res chain seq x y z
N MET A 1 -6.30 -21.48 -0.81
CA MET A 1 -6.06 -20.02 -0.71
C MET A 1 -6.36 -19.49 0.69
N ASP A 2 -7.25 -20.14 1.46
CA ASP A 2 -7.68 -19.69 2.78
C ASP A 2 -6.55 -19.65 3.83
N ILE A 3 -5.69 -20.67 3.83
CA ILE A 3 -4.55 -20.75 4.76
C ILE A 3 -3.54 -19.61 4.53
N TYR A 4 -3.36 -19.19 3.27
CA TYR A 4 -2.43 -18.11 2.94
C TYR A 4 -2.90 -16.77 3.50
N GLY A 5 -4.18 -16.41 3.31
CA GLY A 5 -4.75 -15.19 3.87
C GLY A 5 -4.67 -15.15 5.41
N ILE A 6 -4.90 -16.29 6.08
CA ILE A 6 -4.76 -16.40 7.54
C ILE A 6 -3.29 -16.23 7.97
N ALA A 7 -2.34 -16.79 7.22
CA ALA A 7 -0.91 -16.69 7.52
C ALA A 7 -0.38 -15.25 7.40
N LEU A 8 -1.04 -14.37 6.64
CA LEU A 8 -0.69 -12.95 6.52
C LEU A 8 -1.23 -12.09 7.67
N LEU A 9 -2.13 -12.59 8.52
CA LEU A 9 -2.74 -11.79 9.59
C LEU A 9 -1.70 -11.11 10.50
N PRO A 10 -0.64 -11.79 10.99
CA PRO A 10 0.34 -11.13 11.85
C PRO A 10 1.11 -10.01 11.13
N MET A 11 1.35 -10.16 9.82
CA MET A 11 1.93 -9.09 9.00
C MET A 11 1.01 -7.88 8.94
N VAL A 12 -0.29 -8.10 8.69
CA VAL A 12 -1.30 -7.04 8.64
C VAL A 12 -1.39 -6.29 9.96
N GLU A 13 -1.33 -7.00 11.09
CA GLU A 13 -1.30 -6.40 12.43
C GLU A 13 -0.09 -5.49 12.62
N LEU A 14 1.12 -5.94 12.25
CA LEU A 14 2.34 -5.13 12.34
C LEU A 14 2.27 -3.86 11.49
N LEU A 15 1.64 -3.92 10.31
CA LEU A 15 1.43 -2.75 9.44
C LEU A 15 0.41 -1.78 10.02
N ARG A 16 -0.65 -2.31 10.64
CA ARG A 16 -1.68 -1.51 11.33
C ARG A 16 -1.11 -0.81 12.56
N GLU A 17 -0.27 -1.47 13.34
CA GLU A 17 0.42 -0.87 14.48
C GLU A 17 1.41 0.23 14.07
N ALA A 18 2.08 0.07 12.92
CA ALA A 18 3.01 1.06 12.41
C ALA A 18 2.34 2.38 11.97
N GLU A 19 1.13 2.30 11.44
CA GLU A 19 0.34 3.48 10.99
C GLU A 19 -1.14 3.32 11.41
N PRO A 20 -1.47 3.52 12.70
CA PRO A 20 -2.78 3.21 13.26
C PRO A 20 -3.92 4.07 12.72
N ASP A 21 -3.58 5.27 12.22
CA ASP A 21 -4.54 6.21 11.64
C ASP A 21 -4.75 6.01 10.13
N LEU A 22 -4.07 5.05 9.50
CA LEU A 22 -4.29 4.70 8.10
C LEU A 22 -5.34 3.58 8.03
N LEU A 23 -6.39 3.78 7.24
CA LEU A 23 -7.34 2.70 6.96
C LEU A 23 -6.68 1.71 6.01
N GLN A 24 -6.52 0.45 6.47
CA GLN A 24 -5.82 -0.61 5.75
C GLN A 24 -6.72 -1.86 5.59
N PRO A 25 -7.68 -1.88 4.65
CA PRO A 25 -8.50 -3.06 4.44
C PRO A 25 -7.70 -4.13 3.68
N TRP A 26 -7.91 -5.39 4.07
CA TRP A 26 -7.28 -6.56 3.46
C TRP A 26 -8.34 -7.61 3.12
N TYR A 27 -8.19 -8.24 1.96
CA TYR A 27 -8.98 -9.40 1.55
C TYR A 27 -8.03 -10.46 0.98
N ALA A 28 -7.83 -11.55 1.73
CA ALA A 28 -6.77 -12.51 1.48
C ALA A 28 -5.39 -11.82 1.36
N ASP A 29 -4.79 -11.79 0.18
CA ASP A 29 -3.50 -11.15 -0.12
C ASP A 29 -3.63 -9.75 -0.73
N ASP A 30 -4.85 -9.34 -1.09
CA ASP A 30 -5.11 -8.01 -1.65
C ASP A 30 -5.29 -7.00 -0.52
N GLY A 31 -4.45 -5.96 -0.54
CA GLY A 31 -4.39 -4.92 0.49
C GLY A 31 -4.62 -3.55 -0.12
N SER A 32 -5.36 -2.69 0.59
CA SER A 32 -5.55 -1.30 0.20
C SER A 32 -5.19 -0.34 1.33
N GLY A 33 -5.11 0.95 1.01
CA GLY A 33 -4.78 2.02 1.95
C GLY A 33 -5.60 3.26 1.65
N TYR A 34 -6.24 3.84 2.67
CA TYR A 34 -6.96 5.10 2.56
C TYR A 34 -6.54 6.07 3.67
N GLY A 35 -6.11 7.25 3.26
CA GLY A 35 -5.62 8.30 4.15
C GLY A 35 -4.46 9.08 3.52
N LYS A 36 -3.65 9.74 4.35
CA LYS A 36 -2.52 10.57 3.89
C LYS A 36 -1.50 9.75 3.09
N LEU A 37 -1.06 10.29 1.95
CA LEU A 37 -0.07 9.64 1.07
C LEU A 37 1.23 9.26 1.79
N VAL A 38 1.70 10.10 2.72
CA VAL A 38 2.90 9.81 3.53
C VAL A 38 2.74 8.52 4.34
N ARG A 39 1.57 8.31 4.95
CA ARG A 39 1.29 7.11 5.74
C ARG A 39 1.17 5.88 4.86
N GLN A 40 0.50 6.00 3.69
CA GLN A 40 0.46 4.92 2.70
C GLN A 40 1.86 4.50 2.24
N ARG A 41 2.75 5.49 2.01
CA ARG A 41 4.17 5.23 1.71
C ARG A 41 4.85 4.50 2.84
N ASN A 42 4.66 4.92 4.09
CA ASN A 42 5.28 4.28 5.26
C ASN A 42 4.86 2.82 5.39
N VAL A 43 3.56 2.52 5.26
CA VAL A 43 3.03 1.16 5.28
C VAL A 43 3.62 0.33 4.15
N TYR A 44 3.65 0.83 2.92
CA TYR A 44 4.19 0.08 1.79
C TYR A 44 5.69 -0.18 1.94
N LYS A 45 6.48 0.80 2.40
CA LYS A 45 7.92 0.60 2.67
C LYS A 45 8.14 -0.40 3.80
N ARG A 46 7.29 -0.40 4.83
CA ARG A 46 7.33 -1.40 5.89
C ARG A 46 6.97 -2.79 5.35
N LEU A 47 5.95 -2.88 4.50
CA LEU A 47 5.52 -4.10 3.83
C LEU A 47 6.63 -4.68 2.94
N GLU A 48 7.38 -3.84 2.21
CA GLU A 48 8.56 -4.29 1.45
C GLU A 48 9.64 -4.91 2.35
N GLN A 49 9.78 -4.42 3.59
CA GLN A 49 10.78 -4.92 4.54
C GLN A 49 10.34 -6.23 5.22
N ILE A 50 9.11 -6.29 5.73
CA ILE A 50 8.65 -7.43 6.54
C ILE A 50 7.91 -8.50 5.73
N GLY A 51 7.36 -8.14 4.56
CA GLY A 51 6.59 -9.05 3.71
C GLY A 51 7.31 -10.37 3.40
N PRO A 52 8.61 -10.37 3.06
CA PRO A 52 9.36 -11.59 2.81
C PRO A 52 9.35 -12.60 3.96
N ASP A 53 9.29 -12.14 5.22
CA ASP A 53 9.23 -13.01 6.41
C ASP A 53 7.91 -13.80 6.46
N PHE A 54 6.87 -13.34 5.75
CA PHE A 54 5.57 -13.98 5.63
C PHE A 54 5.34 -14.60 4.24
N GLY A 55 6.35 -14.61 3.37
CA GLY A 55 6.22 -15.05 1.98
C GLY A 55 5.35 -14.13 1.12
N TYR A 56 5.26 -12.85 1.48
CA TYR A 56 4.52 -11.82 0.74
C TYR A 56 5.48 -10.86 0.03
N PHE A 57 5.32 -10.71 -1.29
CA PHE A 57 6.17 -9.85 -2.11
C PHE A 57 5.30 -8.83 -2.85
N PRO A 58 5.22 -7.57 -2.37
CA PRO A 58 4.32 -6.58 -2.97
C PRO A 58 4.73 -6.28 -4.42
N ALA A 59 3.77 -6.41 -5.35
CA ALA A 59 3.97 -6.08 -6.75
C ALA A 59 3.67 -4.61 -7.01
N GLY A 60 4.54 -3.70 -6.56
CA GLY A 60 4.30 -2.25 -6.59
C GLY A 60 3.88 -1.68 -7.95
N ALA A 61 4.40 -2.22 -9.06
CA ALA A 61 4.01 -1.82 -10.42
C ALA A 61 2.53 -2.08 -10.76
N LYS A 62 1.86 -2.96 -10.00
CA LYS A 62 0.43 -3.26 -10.12
C LYS A 62 -0.43 -2.45 -9.14
N CYS A 63 0.19 -1.72 -8.21
CA CYS A 63 -0.54 -0.86 -7.26
C CYS A 63 -1.07 0.38 -7.98
N TRP A 64 -2.27 0.80 -7.59
CA TRP A 64 -2.94 2.00 -8.11
C TRP A 64 -3.24 2.97 -6.98
N LEU A 65 -2.91 4.24 -7.22
CA LEU A 65 -3.25 5.35 -6.35
C LEU A 65 -4.26 6.25 -7.05
N THR A 66 -5.44 6.40 -6.45
CA THR A 66 -6.49 7.29 -6.95
C THR A 66 -6.30 8.69 -6.37
N VAL A 67 -6.14 9.71 -7.23
CA VAL A 67 -5.90 11.10 -6.80
C VAL A 67 -6.75 12.11 -7.58
N PRO A 68 -7.07 13.27 -7.00
CA PRO A 68 -7.68 14.37 -7.74
C PRO A 68 -6.78 14.85 -8.89
N LYS A 69 -7.38 15.23 -10.01
CA LYS A 69 -6.67 15.71 -11.21
C LYS A 69 -5.67 16.84 -10.92
N GLN A 70 -5.99 17.73 -10.00
CA GLN A 70 -5.15 18.87 -9.64
C GLN A 70 -3.84 18.47 -8.94
N MET A 71 -3.79 17.28 -8.33
CA MET A 71 -2.66 16.80 -7.55
C MET A 71 -1.81 15.76 -8.30
N GLU A 72 -2.19 15.38 -9.51
CA GLU A 72 -1.57 14.26 -10.23
C GLU A 72 -0.06 14.43 -10.42
N GLU A 73 0.38 15.61 -10.87
CA GLU A 73 1.80 15.88 -11.12
C GLU A 73 2.63 15.94 -9.83
N GLU A 74 2.09 16.58 -8.78
CA GLU A 74 2.74 16.61 -7.45
C GLU A 74 2.88 15.20 -6.89
N VAL A 75 1.85 14.37 -7.03
CA VAL A 75 1.86 12.99 -6.57
C VAL A 75 2.85 12.15 -7.38
N LYS A 76 2.88 12.26 -8.71
CA LYS A 76 3.86 11.54 -9.54
C LYS A 76 5.30 11.88 -9.12
N GLN A 77 5.59 13.15 -8.88
CA GLN A 77 6.89 13.59 -8.40
C GLN A 77 7.19 12.97 -7.02
N TYR A 78 6.24 13.03 -6.09
CA TYR A 78 6.39 12.43 -4.77
C TYR A 78 6.66 10.91 -4.86
N LEU A 79 5.96 10.18 -5.73
CA LEU A 79 6.17 8.75 -5.94
C LEU A 79 7.58 8.47 -6.48
N ALA A 80 8.05 9.26 -7.45
CA ALA A 80 9.40 9.15 -7.99
C ALA A 80 10.47 9.41 -6.92
N ASP A 81 10.31 10.49 -6.14
CA ASP A 81 11.25 10.88 -5.07
C ASP A 81 11.34 9.83 -3.96
N ASN A 82 10.28 9.05 -3.75
CA ASN A 82 10.22 8.00 -2.71
C ASN A 82 10.42 6.58 -3.26
N GLY A 83 10.76 6.43 -4.55
CA GLY A 83 10.97 5.12 -5.18
C GLY A 83 9.74 4.21 -5.06
N LEU A 84 8.57 4.76 -5.34
CA LEU A 84 7.28 4.05 -5.33
C LEU A 84 6.85 3.78 -6.78
N PRO A 85 6.86 2.52 -7.25
CA PRO A 85 6.55 2.20 -8.64
C PRO A 85 5.03 2.15 -8.92
N TRP A 86 4.22 2.90 -8.17
CA TRP A 86 2.75 2.83 -8.26
C TRP A 86 2.22 3.58 -9.47
N GLN A 87 1.11 3.08 -10.02
CA GLN A 87 0.35 3.77 -11.05
C GLN A 87 -0.58 4.82 -10.42
N VAL A 88 -0.84 5.91 -11.15
CA VAL A 88 -1.77 6.97 -10.71
C VAL A 88 -3.00 6.98 -11.60
N THR A 89 -4.18 7.14 -11.01
CA THR A 89 -5.46 7.28 -11.73
C THR A 89 -6.33 8.36 -11.11
N GLN A 90 -7.20 8.98 -11.91
CA GLN A 90 -8.18 9.94 -11.41
C GLN A 90 -9.48 9.26 -10.92
N GLY A 91 -9.56 7.93 -11.06
CA GLY A 91 -10.81 7.18 -10.91
C GLY A 91 -11.75 7.45 -12.09
N LYS A 92 -12.53 6.45 -12.49
CA LYS A 92 -13.68 6.69 -13.36
C LYS A 92 -14.85 7.05 -12.46
N ARG A 93 -15.36 8.28 -12.57
CA ARG A 93 -16.72 8.60 -12.10
C ARG A 93 -17.73 7.87 -12.96
#